data_AF-A0A4U1ANW0-F1
#
_entry.id   AF-A0A4U1ANW0-F1
#
_cell.length_a   1.000
_cell.length_b   1.000
_cell.length_c   1.000
_cell.angle_alpha   90.00
_cell.angle_beta   90.00
_cell.angle_gamma   90.00
#
_symmetry.space_group_name_H-M   'P 1'
#
loop_
_entity.id
_entity.type
_entity.pdbx_description
1 polymer ?
#
loop_
_entity_poly.entity_id
_entity_poly.type
_entity_poly.pdbx_seq_one_letter_code
_entity_poly.pdbx_strand_id
1 'polypeptide(L)' 'MDNFTEVPAKSEITYKDVKSDNGLQNLVLYYQHQFDIEENFNHYNKTDYQSAKRKFIKYFMKNREA' A
#
# COMPACT_ATOMS: atom_id res chain seq x y z
N MET A 1 -0.59 8.22 -32.29
CA MET A 1 -0.66 7.01 -31.46
C MET A 1 -0.36 7.46 -30.05
N ASP A 2 -1.42 7.67 -29.28
CA ASP A 2 -1.37 8.27 -27.96
C ASP A 2 -0.73 7.29 -26.96
N ASN A 3 0.40 7.68 -26.39
CA ASN A 3 1.07 6.94 -25.32
C ASN A 3 0.29 7.14 -24.02
N PHE A 4 -0.70 6.28 -23.77
CA PHE A 4 -1.33 6.17 -22.46
C PHE A 4 -0.37 5.45 -21.51
N THR A 5 0.43 6.22 -20.78
CA THR A 5 1.17 5.70 -19.62
C THR A 5 0.14 5.38 -18.54
N GLU A 6 -0.29 4.12 -18.45
CA GLU A 6 -1.12 3.61 -17.36
C GLU A 6 -0.36 3.75 -16.03
N VAL A 7 -0.56 4.88 -15.37
CA VAL A 7 -0.22 5.09 -13.98
C VAL A 7 -0.96 4.02 -13.16
N PRO A 8 -0.31 3.30 -12.25
CA PRO A 8 -0.99 2.33 -11.40
C PRO A 8 -2.14 3.03 -10.68
N ALA A 9 -3.37 2.58 -10.95
CA ALA A 9 -4.58 3.18 -10.41
C ALA A 9 -4.47 3.32 -8.89
N LYS A 10 -4.49 4.57 -8.41
CA LYS A 10 -4.64 4.92 -7.01
C LYS A 10 -5.95 4.28 -6.55
N SER A 11 -5.88 3.19 -5.78
CA SER A 11 -7.07 2.51 -5.28
C SER A 11 -7.76 3.44 -4.30
N GLU A 12 -8.84 4.07 -4.74
CA GLU A 12 -9.72 4.91 -3.93
C GLU A 12 -10.51 4.00 -2.99
N ILE A 13 -9.93 3.64 -1.85
CA ILE A 13 -10.60 2.82 -0.83
C ILE A 13 -11.47 3.76 0.02
N THR A 14 -12.77 3.70 -0.20
CA THR A 14 -13.78 4.38 0.62
C THR A 14 -13.81 3.78 2.03
N TYR A 15 -13.38 4.53 3.04
CA TYR A 15 -13.37 4.15 4.47
C TYR A 15 -14.77 4.00 5.11
N LYS A 16 -15.83 3.84 4.32
CA LYS A 16 -17.17 3.63 4.84
C LYS A 16 -17.38 2.11 4.94
N ASP A 17 -17.52 1.64 6.17
CA ASP A 17 -17.86 0.26 6.57
C ASP A 17 -16.73 -0.78 6.76
N VAL A 18 -15.60 -0.40 7.37
CA VAL A 18 -14.71 -1.41 7.98
C VAL A 18 -15.17 -1.74 9.40
N LYS A 19 -16.38 -2.30 9.55
CA LYS A 19 -16.80 -3.08 10.73
C LYS A 19 -16.22 -4.50 10.64
N SER A 20 -14.92 -4.59 10.45
CA SER A 20 -14.19 -5.86 10.49
C SER A 20 -13.55 -5.96 11.88
N ASP A 21 -13.95 -6.97 12.65
CA ASP A 21 -13.38 -7.32 13.97
C ASP A 21 -11.87 -7.68 13.91
N ASN A 22 -11.21 -7.54 12.76
CA ASN A 22 -9.78 -7.86 12.59
C ASN A 22 -8.88 -6.63 12.70
N GLY A 23 -8.44 -6.32 13.92
CA GLY A 23 -7.44 -5.28 14.19
C GLY A 23 -6.14 -5.43 13.39
N LEU A 24 -5.72 -6.68 13.10
CA LEU A 24 -4.56 -6.95 12.25
C LEU A 24 -4.79 -6.50 10.81
N GLN A 25 -5.97 -6.72 10.26
CA GLN A 25 -6.30 -6.35 8.89
C GLN A 25 -6.35 -4.83 8.74
N ASN A 26 -6.95 -4.14 9.71
CA ASN A 26 -6.95 -2.67 9.77
C ASN A 26 -5.52 -2.10 9.84
N LEU A 27 -4.64 -2.78 10.57
CA LEU A 27 -3.25 -2.37 10.68
C LEU A 27 -2.46 -2.58 9.38
N VAL A 28 -2.71 -3.68 8.67
CA VAL A 28 -2.12 -3.90 7.34
C VAL A 28 -2.59 -2.83 6.35
N LEU A 29 -3.89 -2.50 6.35
CA LEU A 29 -4.45 -1.44 5.50
C LEU A 29 -3.83 -0.08 5.81
N TYR A 30 -3.62 0.23 7.09
CA TYR A 30 -2.96 1.45 7.52
C TYR A 30 -1.54 1.57 6.92
N TYR A 31 -0.72 0.53 7.02
CA TYR A 31 0.64 0.56 6.44
C TYR A 31 0.65 0.52 4.91
N GLN A 32 -0.34 -0.13 4.28
CA GLN A 32 -0.51 -0.04 2.82
C GLN A 32 -0.72 1.42 2.40
N HIS A 33 -1.62 2.14 3.07
CA HIS A 33 -1.89 3.54 2.77
C HIS A 33 -0.65 4.43 3.02
N GLN A 34 0.12 4.18 4.08
CA GLN A 34 1.37 4.90 4.32
C GLN A 34 2.41 4.67 3.21
N PHE A 35 2.42 3.48 2.61
CA PHE A 35 3.30 3.18 1.47
C PHE A 35 2.77 3.75 0.15
N ASP A 36 1.45 3.89 -0.01
CA ASP A 36 0.78 4.38 -1.23
C ASP A 36 0.85 5.91 -1.39
N ILE A 37 2.07 6.44 -1.38
CA ILE A 37 2.41 7.86 -1.59
C ILE A 37 3.08 8.09 -2.95
N GLU A 38 2.95 9.31 -3.47
CA GLU A 38 3.48 9.71 -4.79
C GLU A 38 4.98 9.42 -4.94
N GLU A 39 5.76 9.67 -3.88
CA GLU A 39 7.20 9.37 -3.86
C GLU A 39 7.50 7.90 -4.19
N ASN A 40 6.75 6.97 -3.61
CA ASN A 40 6.94 5.54 -3.86
C ASN A 40 6.47 5.13 -5.27
N PHE A 41 5.41 5.76 -5.78
CA PHE A 41 4.95 5.54 -7.16
C PHE A 41 5.99 5.99 -8.19
N ASN A 42 6.70 7.08 -7.90
CA ASN A 42 7.75 7.61 -8.77
C ASN A 42 9.09 6.88 -8.61
N HIS A 43 9.32 6.24 -7.45
CA HIS A 43 10.57 5.54 -7.15
C HIS A 43 10.60 4.10 -7.68
N TYR A 44 9.51 3.34 -7.55
CA TYR A 44 9.47 1.94 -7.95
C TYR A 44 8.76 1.74 -9.28
N ASN A 45 9.29 0.83 -10.11
CA ASN A 45 8.53 0.31 -11.24
C ASN A 45 7.39 -0.61 -10.75
N LYS A 46 6.43 -0.94 -11.64
CA LYS A 46 5.24 -1.73 -11.30
C LYS A 46 5.54 -3.08 -10.64
N THR A 47 6.62 -3.74 -11.07
CA THR A 47 7.04 -5.06 -10.56
C THR A 47 7.62 -4.95 -9.15
N ASP A 48 8.47 -3.95 -8.93
CA ASP A 48 9.17 -3.75 -7.67
C ASP A 48 8.26 -3.11 -6.61
N TYR A 49 7.28 -2.31 -7.03
CA TYR A 49 6.36 -1.61 -6.14
C TYR A 49 5.66 -2.55 -5.16
N GLN A 50 5.11 -3.67 -5.65
CA GLN A 50 4.41 -4.63 -4.81
C GLN A 50 5.35 -5.38 -3.88
N SER A 51 6.57 -5.68 -4.34
CA SER A 51 7.60 -6.33 -3.55
C SER A 51 8.09 -5.42 -2.42
N ALA A 52 8.31 -4.13 -2.73
CA ALA A 52 8.70 -3.10 -1.76
C ALA A 52 7.58 -2.85 -0.73
N LYS A 53 6.33 -2.72 -1.17
CA LYS A 53 5.16 -2.59 -0.30
C LYS A 53 5.07 -3.74 0.71
N ARG A 54 5.22 -4.98 0.26
CA ARG A 54 5.21 -6.16 1.15
C ARG A 54 6.35 -6.13 2.17
N LYS A 55 7.56 -5.74 1.74
CA LYS A 55 8.72 -5.60 2.64
C LYS A 55 8.49 -4.52 3.70
N PHE A 56 7.96 -3.37 3.29
CA PHE A 56 7.59 -2.26 4.17
C PHE A 56 6.61 -2.70 5.26
N ILE A 57 5.46 -3.28 4.86
CA ILE A 57 4.45 -3.73 5.81
C ILE A 57 5.03 -4.77 6.78
N LYS A 58 5.79 -5.75 6.26
CA LYS A 58 6.41 -6.79 7.09
C LYS A 58 7.39 -6.21 8.11
N TYR A 59 8.18 -5.21 7.72
CA TYR A 59 9.10 -4.52 8.62
C TYR A 59 8.32 -3.83 9.75
N PHE A 60 7.28 -3.07 9.44
CA PHE A 60 6.50 -2.37 10.47
C PHE A 60 5.70 -3.31 11.37
N MET A 61 5.15 -4.41 10.84
CA MET A 61 4.54 -5.47 11.66
C MET A 61 5.52 -6.00 12.70
N LYS A 62 6.72 -6.40 12.25
CA LYS A 62 7.72 -7.06 13.10
C LYS A 62 8.27 -6.12 14.19
N ASN A 63 8.51 -4.85 13.85
CA ASN A 63 9.03 -3.88 14.82
C ASN A 63 7.99 -3.39 15.83
N ARG A 64 6.71 -3.77 15.69
CA ARG A 64 5.67 -3.45 16.66
C ARG A 64 5.54 -4.51 17.76
N GLU A 65 6.02 -5.73 17.50
CA GLU A 65 6.03 -6.86 18.44
C GLU A 65 7.29 -6.89 19.34
N ALA A 66 8.25 -5.98 19.10
CA ALA A 66 9.50 -5.83 19.85
C ALA A 66 9.41 -4.66 20.84
#